data_AF-A0A257QAC7-F1
#
_entry.id   AF-A0A257QAC7-F1
#
_cell.length_a   1.000
_cell.length_b   1.000
_cell.length_c   1.000
_cell.angle_alpha   90.00
_cell.angle_beta   90.00
_cell.angle_gamma   90.00
#
_symmetry.space_group_name_H-M   'P 1'
#
loop_
_entity.id
_entity.type
_entity.pdbx_description
1 polymer ?
#
loop_
_entity_poly.entity_id
_entity_poly.type
_entity_poly.pdbx_seq_one_letter_code
_entity_poly.pdbx_strand_id
1 'polypeptide(L)'
;IKNKRNLFVFRTRGVPGALALLIAAMLVMPIPTSLAATWSWTGGGGNNNWKSTANWTPASRPTSANTTILNFGSNTRSTANNNIGGTFTLNQLNFANTLTGTFAVTGNALSFAGTTPQLNMNSNFAASISNAIALANDTTFSGTGSGTLTLSGVISGAAANTAMFAGGNYVLSNAANSFSGGFSQTGGVVTAGPTAANTAITIGNTGNSYLGAGTITITGGTLNLTPTGTGALTLNRSTMNAGSAITLNNGATATLTAATRNFTATPTYTFGTGGGLLSFAIQSGLSDAGGIGNIVNNATGTNQGIVQNTVYNNDATAGGWASTFNNTSPYMTILGGSISGTGNLEMSAINGALVYYGQTSYGGALTFSGVAGGNAEANSTATNVGRFALAAGTFTATGGIFFQNATQVLTFGGPSTLGSNITILSGETDFSGRDTSVVYPPTANRLTVGGGTVNSNTLTINNGATATFDLGFRNDSYAVA
;
A
#
# COMPACT_ATOMS: atom_id res chain seq x y z
N ILE A 1 -19.49 31.51 -31.49
CA ILE A 1 -20.66 30.68 -31.85
C ILE A 1 -21.70 30.84 -30.74
N LYS A 2 -22.79 31.60 -30.99
CA LYS A 2 -23.85 31.89 -30.01
C LYS A 2 -24.89 30.76 -30.06
N ASN A 3 -24.91 29.87 -29.07
CA ASN A 3 -25.91 28.80 -28.98
C ASN A 3 -27.25 29.35 -28.48
N LYS A 4 -28.20 29.52 -29.40
CA LYS A 4 -29.62 29.76 -29.12
C LYS A 4 -30.20 28.54 -28.41
N ARG A 5 -30.57 28.68 -27.13
CA ARG A 5 -31.45 27.72 -26.44
C ARG A 5 -32.86 27.93 -26.97
N ASN A 6 -33.33 27.03 -27.84
CA ASN A 6 -34.73 26.99 -28.24
C ASN A 6 -35.55 26.44 -27.06
N LEU A 7 -36.13 27.35 -26.28
CA LEU A 7 -37.15 27.06 -25.29
C LEU A 7 -38.43 26.65 -26.05
N PHE A 8 -38.68 25.35 -26.14
CA PHE A 8 -39.95 24.82 -26.67
C PHE A 8 -41.06 25.12 -25.67
N VAL A 9 -41.76 26.23 -25.87
CA VAL A 9 -42.99 26.56 -25.14
C VAL A 9 -44.15 25.86 -25.85
N PHE A 10 -44.62 24.75 -25.27
CA PHE A 10 -45.89 24.17 -25.69
C PHE A 10 -47.04 25.08 -25.24
N ARG A 11 -47.57 25.88 -26.16
CA ARG A 11 -48.85 26.57 -25.97
C ARG A 11 -49.97 25.64 -26.40
N THR A 12 -50.58 24.93 -25.44
CA THR A 12 -51.82 24.18 -25.69
C THR A 12 -52.98 25.17 -25.82
N ARG A 13 -53.41 25.45 -27.06
CA ARG A 13 -54.62 26.23 -27.33
C ARG A 13 -55.86 25.33 -27.16
N GLY A 14 -56.73 25.69 -26.22
CA GLY A 14 -58.18 25.43 -26.31
C GLY A 14 -58.66 23.99 -26.13
N VAL A 15 -58.18 23.24 -25.13
CA VAL A 15 -58.88 22.03 -24.66
C VAL A 15 -59.68 22.40 -23.41
N PRO A 16 -61.00 22.10 -23.33
CA PRO A 16 -61.84 22.48 -22.20
C PRO A 16 -61.31 21.90 -20.87
N GLY A 17 -61.23 22.75 -19.84
CA GLY A 17 -60.48 22.56 -18.59
C GLY A 17 -60.88 21.39 -17.69
N ALA A 18 -61.82 20.55 -18.10
CA ALA A 18 -62.19 19.32 -17.38
C ALA A 18 -61.38 18.08 -17.82
N LEU A 19 -60.77 18.08 -19.01
CA LEU A 19 -60.01 16.91 -19.51
C LEU A 19 -58.52 16.94 -19.13
N ALA A 20 -57.97 18.12 -18.83
CA ALA A 20 -56.56 18.29 -18.45
C ALA A 20 -56.24 17.80 -17.01
N LEU A 21 -57.25 17.76 -16.12
CA LEU A 21 -57.07 17.24 -14.76
C LEU A 21 -57.02 15.69 -14.71
N LEU A 22 -57.59 14.99 -15.70
CA LEU A 22 -57.63 13.52 -15.71
C LEU A 22 -56.31 12.90 -16.20
N ILE A 23 -55.57 13.59 -17.09
CA ILE A 23 -54.27 13.12 -17.60
C ILE A 23 -53.14 13.37 -16.58
N ALA A 24 -53.25 14.41 -15.74
CA ALA A 24 -52.31 14.64 -14.64
C ALA A 24 -52.48 13.65 -13.48
N ALA A 25 -53.69 13.08 -13.29
CA ALA A 25 -53.96 12.11 -12.21
C ALA A 25 -53.56 10.67 -12.57
N MET A 26 -53.48 10.30 -13.85
CA MET A 26 -53.04 8.95 -14.27
C MET A 26 -51.52 8.76 -14.33
N LEU A 27 -50.72 9.83 -14.21
CA LEU A 27 -49.25 9.75 -14.27
C LEU A 27 -48.56 9.47 -12.94
N VAL A 28 -49.31 9.28 -11.85
CA VAL A 28 -48.77 8.88 -10.54
C VAL A 28 -49.22 7.46 -10.20
N MET A 29 -49.06 6.52 -11.15
CA MET A 29 -49.06 5.10 -10.77
C MET A 29 -47.70 4.83 -10.11
N PRO A 30 -47.65 4.39 -8.83
CA PRO A 30 -46.41 3.92 -8.25
C PRO A 30 -45.94 2.74 -9.11
N ILE A 31 -44.84 2.94 -9.83
CA ILE A 31 -44.18 1.85 -10.54
C ILE A 31 -43.82 0.84 -9.44
N PRO A 32 -44.39 -0.37 -9.44
CA PRO A 32 -44.09 -1.35 -8.40
C PRO A 32 -42.59 -1.61 -8.45
N THR A 33 -41.88 -1.15 -7.42
CA THR A 33 -40.48 -1.50 -7.25
C THR A 33 -40.45 -2.99 -6.95
N SER A 34 -39.98 -3.78 -7.90
CA SER A 34 -39.77 -5.21 -7.68
C SER A 34 -38.84 -5.34 -6.46
N LEU A 35 -39.40 -5.84 -5.36
CA LEU A 35 -38.62 -6.07 -4.15
C LEU A 35 -37.57 -7.12 -4.45
N ALA A 36 -36.36 -6.91 -3.96
CA ALA A 36 -35.27 -7.87 -4.05
C ALA A 36 -35.72 -9.19 -3.41
N ALA A 37 -35.78 -10.26 -4.21
CA ALA A 37 -36.15 -11.57 -3.71
C ALA A 37 -34.99 -12.12 -2.87
N THR A 38 -35.31 -12.54 -1.65
CA THR A 38 -34.33 -12.99 -0.66
C THR A 38 -34.52 -14.47 -0.37
N TRP A 39 -33.42 -15.22 -0.38
CA TRP A 39 -33.38 -16.62 0.01
C TRP A 39 -32.34 -16.84 1.11
N SER A 40 -32.76 -17.51 2.19
CA SER A 40 -31.90 -17.86 3.31
C SER A 40 -31.59 -19.34 3.29
N TRP A 41 -30.30 -19.69 3.30
CA TRP A 41 -29.84 -21.07 3.42
C TRP A 41 -30.15 -21.62 4.81
N THR A 42 -31.00 -22.64 4.86
CA THR A 42 -31.31 -23.39 6.08
C THR A 42 -30.51 -24.68 6.18
N GLY A 43 -30.13 -25.25 5.03
CA GLY A 43 -29.55 -26.59 4.94
C GLY A 43 -30.52 -27.71 5.34
N GLY A 44 -31.83 -27.45 5.37
CA GLY A 44 -32.86 -28.39 5.84
C GLY A 44 -33.16 -29.57 4.91
N GLY A 45 -32.60 -29.60 3.70
CA GLY A 45 -32.76 -30.69 2.75
C GLY A 45 -31.81 -31.87 2.99
N GLY A 46 -32.00 -32.94 2.22
CA GLY A 46 -31.20 -34.17 2.30
C GLY A 46 -29.79 -34.07 1.71
N ASN A 47 -29.42 -32.94 1.10
CA ASN A 47 -28.13 -32.75 0.42
C ASN A 47 -27.69 -31.27 0.47
N ASN A 48 -26.50 -31.00 -0.06
CA ASN A 48 -25.85 -29.70 -0.03
C ASN A 48 -26.17 -28.80 -1.25
N ASN A 49 -27.12 -29.16 -2.11
CA ASN A 49 -27.32 -28.53 -3.41
C ASN A 49 -28.26 -27.32 -3.36
N TRP A 50 -27.92 -26.25 -4.09
CA TRP A 50 -28.78 -25.08 -4.26
C TRP A 50 -30.10 -25.39 -4.99
N LYS A 51 -30.14 -26.41 -5.85
CA LYS A 51 -31.38 -26.88 -6.51
C LYS A 51 -32.40 -27.49 -5.55
N SER A 52 -32.00 -27.96 -4.37
CA SER A 52 -32.91 -28.58 -3.42
C SER A 52 -33.67 -27.52 -2.63
N THR A 53 -34.95 -27.34 -2.94
CA THR A 53 -35.82 -26.28 -2.38
C THR A 53 -35.90 -26.30 -0.86
N ALA A 54 -35.83 -27.49 -0.23
CA ALA A 54 -35.82 -27.66 1.22
C ALA A 54 -34.57 -27.08 1.92
N ASN A 55 -33.51 -26.72 1.19
CA ASN A 55 -32.34 -26.05 1.74
C ASN A 55 -32.51 -24.54 1.91
N TRP A 56 -33.63 -23.98 1.46
CA TRP A 56 -33.86 -22.54 1.40
C TRP A 56 -35.12 -22.13 2.15
N THR A 57 -35.14 -20.89 2.63
CA THR A 57 -36.34 -20.19 3.08
C THR A 57 -36.48 -18.90 2.26
N PRO A 58 -37.61 -18.67 1.57
CA PRO A 58 -38.74 -19.60 1.40
C PRO A 58 -38.31 -20.91 0.72
N ALA A 59 -39.07 -22.00 0.93
CA ALA A 59 -38.78 -23.36 0.44
C ALA A 59 -38.93 -23.50 -1.07
N SER A 60 -38.15 -22.71 -1.81
CA SER A 60 -38.09 -22.65 -3.26
C SER A 60 -36.64 -22.54 -3.71
N ARG A 61 -36.38 -22.90 -4.97
CA ARG A 61 -35.05 -22.74 -5.56
C ARG A 61 -34.78 -21.24 -5.74
N PRO A 62 -33.62 -20.71 -5.31
CA PRO A 62 -33.26 -19.33 -5.59
C PRO A 62 -33.30 -19.02 -7.09
N THR A 63 -33.93 -17.92 -7.43
CA THR A 63 -33.96 -17.43 -8.82
C THR A 63 -32.64 -16.72 -9.11
N SER A 64 -32.02 -17.01 -10.25
CA SER A 64 -30.84 -16.29 -10.75
C SER A 64 -31.30 -14.95 -11.33
N ALA A 65 -31.00 -13.84 -10.66
CA ALA A 65 -31.40 -12.48 -11.07
C ALA A 65 -30.49 -11.41 -10.45
N ASN A 66 -30.40 -10.24 -11.09
CA ASN A 66 -29.63 -9.10 -10.61
C ASN A 66 -30.26 -8.38 -9.38
N THR A 67 -31.36 -8.89 -8.85
CA THR A 67 -32.01 -8.46 -7.60
C THR A 67 -31.98 -9.55 -6.52
N THR A 68 -31.36 -10.70 -6.79
CA THR A 68 -31.36 -11.83 -5.86
C THR A 68 -30.43 -11.59 -4.68
N ILE A 69 -30.93 -11.85 -3.48
CA ILE A 69 -30.17 -11.79 -2.23
C ILE A 69 -30.09 -13.19 -1.62
N LEU A 70 -28.88 -13.66 -1.32
CA LEU A 70 -28.62 -14.94 -0.65
C LEU A 70 -28.05 -14.71 0.74
N ASN A 71 -28.68 -15.32 1.76
CA ASN A 71 -28.23 -15.24 3.15
C ASN A 71 -27.80 -16.62 3.66
N PHE A 72 -26.54 -16.75 4.08
CA PHE A 72 -25.98 -17.95 4.69
C PHE A 72 -25.85 -17.76 6.19
N GLY A 73 -26.81 -18.27 6.96
CA GLY A 73 -26.87 -18.09 8.41
C GLY A 73 -27.09 -19.37 9.21
N SER A 74 -27.06 -20.54 8.57
CA SER A 74 -27.27 -21.85 9.19
C SER A 74 -26.06 -22.75 8.97
N ASN A 75 -25.66 -23.50 10.00
CA ASN A 75 -24.60 -24.50 9.92
C ASN A 75 -25.11 -25.95 9.79
N THR A 76 -26.43 -26.19 9.65
CA THR A 76 -26.99 -27.55 9.45
C THR A 76 -26.30 -28.28 8.29
N ARG A 77 -25.95 -27.53 7.24
CA ARG A 77 -25.10 -27.97 6.13
C ARG A 77 -24.12 -26.86 5.80
N SER A 78 -22.91 -26.98 6.32
CA SER A 78 -21.85 -25.96 6.23
C SER A 78 -21.15 -25.86 4.87
N THR A 79 -21.53 -26.69 3.89
CA THR A 79 -20.94 -26.73 2.55
C THR A 79 -22.03 -26.58 1.51
N ALA A 80 -22.39 -25.35 1.13
CA ALA A 80 -23.41 -25.11 0.12
C ALA A 80 -22.81 -25.23 -1.30
N ASN A 81 -23.43 -26.07 -2.13
CA ASN A 81 -22.98 -26.32 -3.51
C ASN A 81 -23.94 -25.69 -4.52
N ASN A 82 -23.49 -24.63 -5.20
CA ASN A 82 -24.20 -24.05 -6.33
C ASN A 82 -24.16 -25.00 -7.52
N ASN A 83 -25.19 -25.85 -7.64
CA ASN A 83 -25.35 -26.78 -8.75
C ASN A 83 -26.43 -26.32 -9.77
N ILE A 84 -26.78 -25.04 -9.77
CA ILE A 84 -27.65 -24.42 -10.77
C ILE A 84 -26.81 -24.16 -12.01
N GLY A 85 -27.22 -24.70 -13.17
CA GLY A 85 -26.40 -24.68 -14.39
C GLY A 85 -26.11 -23.27 -14.89
N GLY A 86 -24.94 -23.06 -15.49
CA GLY A 86 -24.48 -21.76 -15.96
C GLY A 86 -23.95 -20.87 -14.84
N THR A 87 -23.90 -19.56 -15.09
CA THR A 87 -23.51 -18.55 -14.10
C THR A 87 -24.74 -18.11 -13.31
N PHE A 88 -24.67 -18.18 -11.98
CA PHE A 88 -25.74 -17.70 -11.11
C PHE A 88 -25.58 -16.20 -10.84
N THR A 89 -26.51 -15.41 -11.33
CA THR A 89 -26.54 -13.95 -11.15
C THR A 89 -27.24 -13.62 -9.84
N LEU A 90 -26.62 -12.71 -9.07
CA LEU A 90 -27.12 -12.24 -7.80
C LEU A 90 -26.75 -10.78 -7.58
N ASN A 91 -27.51 -10.11 -6.70
CA ASN A 91 -27.14 -8.81 -6.16
C ASN A 91 -26.29 -8.96 -4.90
N GLN A 92 -26.71 -9.79 -3.93
CA GLN A 92 -26.03 -9.87 -2.65
C GLN A 92 -25.80 -11.30 -2.19
N LEU A 93 -24.64 -11.53 -1.56
CA LEU A 93 -24.33 -12.74 -0.82
C LEU A 93 -23.85 -12.35 0.58
N ASN A 94 -24.57 -12.82 1.60
CA ASN A 94 -24.32 -12.46 2.98
C ASN A 94 -23.98 -13.71 3.80
N PHE A 95 -22.82 -13.72 4.47
CA PHE A 95 -22.56 -14.65 5.56
C PHE A 95 -23.05 -14.01 6.87
N ALA A 96 -24.17 -14.49 7.39
CA ALA A 96 -24.84 -13.87 8.53
C ALA A 96 -24.06 -14.09 9.84
N ASN A 97 -24.25 -13.18 10.79
CA ASN A 97 -23.68 -13.27 12.14
C ASN A 97 -24.22 -14.44 12.96
N THR A 98 -25.25 -15.14 12.48
CA THR A 98 -25.85 -16.31 13.12
C THR A 98 -25.10 -17.62 12.85
N LEU A 99 -24.11 -17.62 11.94
CA LEU A 99 -23.24 -18.78 11.79
C LEU A 99 -22.52 -19.09 13.10
N THR A 100 -22.38 -20.38 13.41
CA THR A 100 -21.74 -20.91 14.63
C THR A 100 -20.46 -21.69 14.34
N GLY A 101 -20.05 -21.75 13.07
CA GLY A 101 -18.86 -22.48 12.63
C GLY A 101 -18.48 -22.16 11.19
N THR A 102 -17.43 -22.80 10.69
CA THR A 102 -16.92 -22.57 9.33
C THR A 102 -17.97 -22.86 8.26
N PHE A 103 -17.99 -22.09 7.19
CA PHE A 103 -18.91 -22.28 6.07
C PHE A 103 -18.20 -22.22 4.72
N ALA A 104 -18.63 -23.01 3.74
CA ALA A 104 -18.08 -23.01 2.38
C ALA A 104 -19.19 -22.93 1.33
N VAL A 105 -18.95 -22.13 0.30
CA VAL A 105 -19.74 -22.09 -0.93
C VAL A 105 -18.87 -22.58 -2.08
N THR A 106 -19.39 -23.54 -2.84
CA THR A 106 -18.68 -24.22 -3.95
C THR A 106 -19.58 -24.36 -5.17
N GLY A 107 -19.06 -24.88 -6.28
CA GLY A 107 -19.83 -25.20 -7.49
C GLY A 107 -19.70 -24.20 -8.64
N ASN A 108 -20.79 -23.97 -9.36
CA ASN A 108 -20.83 -23.16 -10.59
C ASN A 108 -20.58 -21.66 -10.34
N ALA A 109 -20.19 -20.92 -11.39
CA ALA A 109 -19.82 -19.51 -11.30
C ALA A 109 -20.92 -18.60 -10.74
N LEU A 110 -20.51 -17.51 -10.09
CA LEU A 110 -21.35 -16.46 -9.53
C LEU A 110 -21.13 -15.15 -10.30
N SER A 111 -22.18 -14.37 -10.56
CA SER A 111 -22.10 -13.05 -11.18
C SER A 111 -22.78 -12.00 -10.31
N PHE A 112 -22.00 -11.08 -9.76
CA PHE A 112 -22.48 -9.96 -8.96
C PHE A 112 -22.93 -8.82 -9.89
N ALA A 113 -24.24 -8.55 -9.91
CA ALA A 113 -24.90 -7.60 -10.81
C ALA A 113 -25.98 -6.77 -10.10
N GLY A 114 -26.58 -5.81 -10.80
CA GLY A 114 -27.64 -4.94 -10.27
C GLY A 114 -27.10 -3.58 -9.80
N THR A 115 -27.93 -2.79 -9.11
CA THR A 115 -27.62 -1.38 -8.82
C THR A 115 -26.53 -1.19 -7.75
N THR A 116 -26.33 -2.16 -6.86
CA THR A 116 -25.32 -2.13 -5.79
C THR A 116 -24.96 -3.55 -5.34
N PRO A 117 -24.25 -4.35 -6.14
CA PRO A 117 -23.95 -5.70 -5.74
C PRO A 117 -22.98 -5.76 -4.55
N GLN A 118 -23.20 -6.73 -3.65
CA GLN A 118 -22.42 -6.85 -2.42
C GLN A 118 -22.07 -8.28 -2.05
N LEU A 119 -20.85 -8.49 -1.54
CA LEU A 119 -20.45 -9.68 -0.81
C LEU A 119 -20.13 -9.27 0.62
N ASN A 120 -20.86 -9.80 1.60
CA ASN A 120 -20.78 -9.34 2.98
C ASN A 120 -20.37 -10.47 3.94
N MET A 121 -19.29 -10.24 4.68
CA MET A 121 -18.81 -11.11 5.74
C MET A 121 -19.23 -10.57 7.12
N ASN A 122 -20.46 -10.89 7.54
CA ASN A 122 -21.00 -10.43 8.84
C ASN A 122 -20.78 -11.43 9.98
N SER A 123 -20.19 -12.60 9.69
CA SER A 123 -19.91 -13.64 10.68
C SER A 123 -18.55 -13.47 11.36
N ASN A 124 -18.45 -13.94 12.60
CA ASN A 124 -17.19 -14.07 13.32
C ASN A 124 -16.45 -15.38 13.01
N PHE A 125 -17.09 -16.33 12.31
CA PHE A 125 -16.48 -17.59 11.90
C PHE A 125 -15.93 -17.51 10.48
N ALA A 126 -14.90 -18.28 10.16
CA ALA A 126 -14.33 -18.27 8.82
C ALA A 126 -15.31 -18.80 7.76
N ALA A 127 -15.24 -18.23 6.56
CA ALA A 127 -16.00 -18.69 5.40
C ALA A 127 -15.12 -18.81 4.16
N SER A 128 -15.57 -19.57 3.17
CA SER A 128 -14.86 -19.70 1.90
C SER A 128 -15.82 -19.72 0.71
N ILE A 129 -15.36 -19.17 -0.42
CA ILE A 129 -16.01 -19.28 -1.73
C ILE A 129 -14.97 -19.78 -2.73
N SER A 130 -15.23 -20.93 -3.34
CA SER A 130 -14.38 -21.50 -4.40
C SER A 130 -14.96 -21.35 -5.81
N ASN A 131 -16.16 -20.78 -5.93
CA ASN A 131 -16.79 -20.46 -7.20
C ASN A 131 -15.97 -19.39 -7.93
N ALA A 132 -15.92 -19.46 -9.27
CA ALA A 132 -15.52 -18.31 -10.07
C ALA A 132 -16.51 -17.15 -9.82
N ILE A 133 -16.00 -15.93 -9.68
CA ILE A 133 -16.76 -14.72 -9.41
C ILE A 133 -16.59 -13.77 -10.59
N ALA A 134 -17.69 -13.35 -11.20
CA ALA A 134 -17.74 -12.30 -12.20
C ALA A 134 -18.33 -11.03 -11.60
N LEU A 135 -17.62 -9.91 -11.72
CA LEU A 135 -18.08 -8.57 -11.36
C LEU A 135 -18.75 -7.99 -12.60
N ALA A 136 -20.08 -8.03 -12.67
CA ALA A 136 -20.83 -7.44 -13.78
C ALA A 136 -21.01 -5.93 -13.62
N ASN A 137 -20.94 -5.42 -12.39
CA ASN A 137 -20.89 -4.01 -12.01
C ASN A 137 -19.86 -3.82 -10.87
N ASP A 138 -19.62 -2.57 -10.45
CA ASP A 138 -18.90 -2.26 -9.21
C ASP A 138 -19.50 -3.04 -8.05
N THR A 139 -18.67 -3.87 -7.39
CA THR A 139 -19.11 -4.79 -6.35
C THR A 139 -18.43 -4.46 -5.02
N THR A 140 -19.23 -4.26 -3.99
CA THR A 140 -18.74 -3.95 -2.65
C THR A 140 -18.54 -5.21 -1.82
N PHE A 141 -17.31 -5.45 -1.39
CA PHE A 141 -16.92 -6.44 -0.40
C PHE A 141 -16.93 -5.75 0.97
N SER A 142 -17.84 -6.15 1.87
CA SER A 142 -17.98 -5.48 3.18
C SER A 142 -18.27 -6.46 4.32
N GLY A 143 -18.66 -5.96 5.48
CA GLY A 143 -19.09 -6.76 6.61
C GLY A 143 -18.52 -6.28 7.93
N THR A 144 -19.22 -6.62 9.01
CA THR A 144 -18.85 -6.25 10.39
C THR A 144 -18.29 -7.42 11.18
N GLY A 145 -18.28 -8.62 10.62
CA GLY A 145 -17.80 -9.82 11.29
C GLY A 145 -16.28 -9.88 11.33
N SER A 146 -15.73 -10.48 12.39
CA SER A 146 -14.28 -10.73 12.51
C SER A 146 -13.81 -11.97 11.73
N GLY A 147 -14.73 -12.78 11.22
CA GLY A 147 -14.43 -13.99 10.46
C GLY A 147 -13.73 -13.67 9.14
N THR A 148 -12.80 -14.54 8.75
CA THR A 148 -12.08 -14.41 7.48
C THR A 148 -12.86 -15.07 6.34
N LEU A 149 -13.10 -14.34 5.25
CA LEU A 149 -13.68 -14.87 4.01
C LEU A 149 -12.58 -15.13 2.97
N THR A 150 -12.34 -16.41 2.68
CA THR A 150 -11.37 -16.83 1.67
C THR A 150 -12.01 -16.98 0.30
N LEU A 151 -11.55 -16.20 -0.68
CA LEU A 151 -11.94 -16.27 -2.08
C LEU A 151 -10.84 -17.01 -2.86
N SER A 152 -11.17 -18.21 -3.33
CA SER A 152 -10.24 -19.11 -4.02
C SER A 152 -10.58 -19.35 -5.48
N GLY A 153 -11.80 -19.01 -5.91
CA GLY A 153 -12.12 -18.94 -7.32
C GLY A 153 -11.56 -17.68 -7.98
N VAL A 154 -11.46 -17.70 -9.30
CA VAL A 154 -11.04 -16.54 -10.11
C VAL A 154 -12.08 -15.43 -9.98
N ILE A 155 -11.63 -14.22 -9.66
CA ILE A 155 -12.42 -12.99 -9.73
C ILE A 155 -12.13 -12.29 -11.06
N SER A 156 -13.16 -12.05 -11.85
CA SER A 156 -13.09 -11.46 -13.20
C SER A 156 -14.06 -10.29 -13.33
N GLY A 157 -13.84 -9.38 -14.28
CA GLY A 157 -14.72 -8.23 -14.49
C GLY A 157 -14.23 -7.29 -15.60
N ALA A 158 -15.16 -6.57 -16.23
CA ALA A 158 -14.85 -5.61 -17.28
C ALA A 158 -14.11 -4.37 -16.74
N ALA A 159 -13.58 -3.54 -17.65
CA ALA A 159 -12.71 -2.40 -17.34
C ALA A 159 -13.37 -1.27 -16.55
N ALA A 160 -14.69 -1.28 -16.39
CA ALA A 160 -15.42 -0.33 -15.56
C ALA A 160 -15.76 -0.87 -14.17
N ASN A 161 -15.54 -2.16 -13.91
CA ASN A 161 -16.04 -2.84 -12.72
C ASN A 161 -14.95 -2.98 -11.67
N THR A 162 -15.12 -2.23 -10.59
CA THR A 162 -14.20 -2.13 -9.46
C THR A 162 -14.57 -3.15 -8.39
N ALA A 163 -13.56 -3.81 -7.82
CA ALA A 163 -13.71 -4.55 -6.56
C ALA A 163 -13.49 -3.57 -5.38
N MET A 164 -14.55 -3.27 -4.62
CA MET A 164 -14.52 -2.27 -3.54
C MET A 164 -14.57 -2.92 -2.15
N PHE A 165 -13.45 -2.98 -1.45
CA PHE A 165 -13.34 -3.52 -0.09
C PHE A 165 -13.56 -2.44 0.96
N ALA A 166 -14.75 -2.43 1.58
CA ALA A 166 -15.19 -1.40 2.51
C ALA A 166 -15.23 -1.84 3.99
N GLY A 167 -14.99 -3.12 4.28
CA GLY A 167 -15.03 -3.71 5.62
C GLY A 167 -14.70 -5.19 5.59
N GLY A 168 -14.77 -5.87 6.74
CA GLY A 168 -14.52 -7.32 6.87
C GLY A 168 -13.06 -7.76 6.68
N ASN A 169 -12.83 -9.08 6.77
CA ASN A 169 -11.53 -9.71 6.58
C ASN A 169 -11.57 -10.65 5.35
N TYR A 170 -10.82 -10.32 4.30
CA TYR A 170 -10.84 -11.03 3.02
C TYR A 170 -9.47 -11.64 2.70
N VAL A 171 -9.47 -12.84 2.12
CA VAL A 171 -8.26 -13.47 1.57
C VAL A 171 -8.49 -13.75 0.09
N LEU A 172 -7.69 -13.11 -0.77
CA LEU A 172 -7.66 -13.33 -2.21
C LEU A 172 -6.52 -14.31 -2.52
N SER A 173 -6.87 -15.58 -2.72
CA SER A 173 -5.89 -16.66 -2.85
C SER A 173 -5.64 -17.10 -4.29
N ASN A 174 -6.43 -16.62 -5.25
CA ASN A 174 -6.28 -16.97 -6.66
C ASN A 174 -5.44 -15.94 -7.42
N ALA A 175 -4.29 -16.39 -7.98
CA ALA A 175 -3.39 -15.53 -8.76
C ALA A 175 -3.97 -15.10 -10.11
N ALA A 176 -4.97 -15.82 -10.62
CA ALA A 176 -5.56 -15.61 -11.94
C ALA A 176 -6.75 -14.62 -11.93
N ASN A 177 -6.87 -13.77 -10.89
CA ASN A 177 -7.86 -12.70 -10.91
C ASN A 177 -7.56 -11.72 -12.07
N SER A 178 -8.61 -11.28 -12.76
CA SER A 178 -8.54 -10.59 -14.05
C SER A 178 -9.54 -9.44 -14.20
N PHE A 179 -10.13 -8.95 -13.10
CA PHE A 179 -10.96 -7.76 -13.14
C PHE A 179 -10.13 -6.51 -13.47
N SER A 180 -10.68 -5.62 -14.31
CA SER A 180 -9.93 -4.51 -14.92
C SER A 180 -10.40 -3.11 -14.51
N GLY A 181 -11.54 -2.96 -13.84
CA GLY A 181 -12.00 -1.67 -13.29
C GLY A 181 -11.20 -1.17 -12.09
N GLY A 182 -10.39 -2.04 -11.50
CA GLY A 182 -9.46 -1.70 -10.42
C GLY A 182 -9.83 -2.34 -9.09
N PHE A 183 -8.93 -2.14 -8.14
CA PHE A 183 -9.07 -2.55 -6.75
C PHE A 183 -9.18 -1.29 -5.91
N SER A 184 -10.22 -1.20 -5.08
CA SER A 184 -10.41 -0.10 -4.13
C SER A 184 -10.57 -0.66 -2.74
N GLN A 185 -9.79 -0.18 -1.78
CA GLN A 185 -9.94 -0.53 -0.37
C GLN A 185 -10.14 0.72 0.47
N THR A 186 -11.30 0.81 1.12
CA THR A 186 -11.68 1.92 1.99
C THR A 186 -11.77 1.48 3.47
N GLY A 187 -11.77 0.18 3.74
CA GLY A 187 -11.83 -0.38 5.10
C GLY A 187 -11.48 -1.88 5.14
N GLY A 188 -11.55 -2.46 6.34
CA GLY A 188 -11.29 -3.89 6.57
C GLY A 188 -9.83 -4.32 6.36
N VAL A 189 -9.61 -5.63 6.34
CA VAL A 189 -8.32 -6.26 6.03
C VAL A 189 -8.47 -7.09 4.76
N VAL A 190 -7.64 -6.83 3.75
CA VAL A 190 -7.51 -7.67 2.56
C VAL A 190 -6.15 -8.30 2.59
N THR A 191 -6.09 -9.63 2.54
CA THR A 191 -4.85 -10.37 2.35
C THR A 191 -4.81 -10.90 0.94
N ALA A 192 -3.79 -10.53 0.17
CA ALA A 192 -3.57 -11.03 -1.18
C ALA A 192 -2.20 -11.69 -1.28
N GLY A 193 -2.18 -12.89 -1.85
CA GLY A 193 -0.95 -13.63 -2.07
C GLY A 193 -1.17 -15.12 -2.25
N PRO A 194 -0.16 -15.82 -2.80
CA PRO A 194 -0.18 -17.26 -2.95
C PRO A 194 -0.21 -17.97 -1.60
N THR A 195 -0.88 -19.13 -1.53
CA THR A 195 -0.55 -20.15 -0.54
C THR A 195 0.74 -20.90 -0.88
N ALA A 196 1.16 -20.89 -2.15
CA ALA A 196 2.37 -21.56 -2.65
C ALA A 196 3.63 -20.68 -2.56
N ALA A 197 4.69 -21.22 -1.94
CA ALA A 197 5.97 -20.52 -1.74
C ALA A 197 6.60 -19.96 -3.03
N ASN A 198 7.26 -18.81 -2.90
CA ASN A 198 8.12 -18.11 -3.86
C ASN A 198 7.44 -17.49 -5.10
N THR A 199 6.12 -17.25 -5.12
CA THR A 199 5.52 -16.54 -6.26
C THR A 199 5.54 -15.03 -6.06
N ALA A 200 6.11 -14.30 -7.01
CA ALA A 200 6.04 -12.84 -7.06
C ALA A 200 4.59 -12.35 -7.20
N ILE A 201 4.27 -11.23 -6.55
CA ILE A 201 2.99 -10.54 -6.67
C ILE A 201 3.22 -9.28 -7.51
N THR A 202 2.92 -9.34 -8.81
CA THR A 202 2.95 -8.14 -9.66
C THR A 202 1.56 -7.53 -9.72
N ILE A 203 1.45 -6.26 -9.36
CA ILE A 203 0.20 -5.53 -9.23
C ILE A 203 0.17 -4.38 -10.26
N GLY A 204 -0.94 -4.23 -10.98
CA GLY A 204 -1.14 -3.12 -11.92
C GLY A 204 -0.43 -3.26 -13.28
N ASN A 205 -0.02 -4.47 -13.66
CA ASN A 205 0.35 -4.79 -15.04
C ASN A 205 -0.86 -5.37 -15.79
N THR A 206 -0.89 -5.25 -17.12
CA THR A 206 -1.89 -5.96 -17.94
C THR A 206 -1.66 -7.47 -17.80
N GLY A 207 -2.49 -8.15 -17.00
CA GLY A 207 -2.39 -9.60 -16.80
C GLY A 207 -2.95 -10.09 -15.47
N ASN A 208 -2.85 -11.41 -15.26
CA ASN A 208 -3.28 -12.12 -14.05
C ASN A 208 -2.56 -11.55 -12.81
N SER A 209 -3.31 -10.97 -11.90
CA SER A 209 -2.82 -10.38 -10.65
C SER A 209 -3.84 -10.69 -9.57
N TYR A 210 -3.39 -10.99 -8.36
CA TYR A 210 -4.29 -11.21 -7.21
C TYR A 210 -5.30 -10.07 -7.01
N LEU A 211 -4.93 -8.85 -7.39
CA LEU A 211 -5.74 -7.64 -7.24
C LEU A 211 -6.28 -7.10 -8.57
N GLY A 212 -6.28 -7.92 -9.63
CA GLY A 212 -6.72 -7.53 -10.96
C GLY A 212 -5.72 -6.63 -11.70
N ALA A 213 -6.14 -6.14 -12.87
CA ALA A 213 -5.30 -5.41 -13.83
C ALA A 213 -5.55 -3.89 -13.84
N GLY A 214 -6.57 -3.41 -13.11
CA GLY A 214 -6.89 -1.98 -13.02
C GLY A 214 -6.04 -1.23 -11.99
N THR A 215 -6.37 0.05 -11.78
CA THR A 215 -5.73 0.90 -10.76
C THR A 215 -6.00 0.36 -9.35
N ILE A 216 -4.99 0.43 -8.48
CA ILE A 216 -5.13 0.13 -7.05
C ILE A 216 -5.29 1.43 -6.29
N THR A 217 -6.40 1.55 -5.56
CA THR A 217 -6.70 2.68 -4.69
C THR A 217 -6.86 2.17 -3.27
N ILE A 218 -6.05 2.66 -2.35
CA ILE A 218 -6.22 2.38 -0.92
C ILE A 218 -6.49 3.73 -0.27
N THR A 219 -7.64 3.85 0.38
CA THR A 219 -8.07 5.04 1.12
C THR A 219 -8.38 4.74 2.59
N GLY A 220 -8.29 3.48 2.99
CA GLY A 220 -8.42 3.01 4.36
C GLY A 220 -8.22 1.50 4.46
N GLY A 221 -8.29 0.97 5.68
CA GLY A 221 -8.06 -0.46 5.95
C GLY A 221 -6.59 -0.89 5.85
N THR A 222 -6.38 -2.20 5.85
CA THR A 222 -5.04 -2.81 5.75
C THR A 222 -4.98 -3.76 4.55
N LEU A 223 -4.04 -3.53 3.64
CA LEU A 223 -3.71 -4.47 2.58
C LEU A 223 -2.47 -5.28 3.01
N ASN A 224 -2.70 -6.54 3.38
CA ASN A 224 -1.66 -7.50 3.68
C ASN A 224 -1.23 -8.20 2.40
N LEU A 225 0.04 -8.05 2.04
CA LEU A 225 0.61 -8.74 0.89
C LEU A 225 1.54 -9.79 1.47
N THR A 226 1.14 -11.04 1.33
CA THR A 226 1.88 -12.19 1.87
C THR A 226 2.49 -12.98 0.70
N PRO A 227 3.55 -12.48 0.03
CA PRO A 227 4.36 -13.37 -0.76
C PRO A 227 4.91 -14.42 0.22
N THR A 228 4.64 -15.69 -0.04
CA THR A 228 5.34 -16.75 0.68
C THR A 228 6.73 -16.85 0.04
N GLY A 229 7.78 -16.99 0.85
CA GLY A 229 9.17 -17.08 0.37
C GLY A 229 9.74 -15.76 -0.17
N THR A 230 10.64 -15.81 -1.16
CA THR A 230 11.40 -14.64 -1.67
C THR A 230 10.66 -13.83 -2.76
N GLY A 231 9.33 -13.95 -2.83
CA GLY A 231 8.54 -13.33 -3.90
C GLY A 231 8.61 -11.79 -3.86
N ALA A 232 8.93 -11.17 -5.00
CA ALA A 232 8.87 -9.72 -5.14
C ALA A 232 7.43 -9.24 -5.33
N LEU A 233 7.07 -8.18 -4.62
CA LEU A 233 5.88 -7.36 -4.80
C LEU A 233 6.23 -6.15 -5.66
N THR A 234 5.60 -6.00 -6.83
CA THR A 234 5.75 -4.79 -7.64
C THR A 234 4.42 -4.06 -7.68
N LEU A 235 4.39 -2.83 -7.18
CA LEU A 235 3.21 -1.95 -7.22
C LEU A 235 3.35 -1.00 -8.41
N ASN A 236 2.73 -1.35 -9.53
CA ASN A 236 2.57 -0.43 -10.65
C ASN A 236 1.22 0.29 -10.49
N ARG A 237 1.21 1.63 -10.60
CA ARG A 237 -0.02 2.46 -10.65
C ARG A 237 -0.89 2.40 -9.39
N SER A 238 -0.30 2.63 -8.22
CA SER A 238 -1.01 2.71 -6.93
C SER A 238 -1.26 4.15 -6.50
N THR A 239 -2.50 4.46 -6.10
CA THR A 239 -2.83 5.67 -5.34
C THR A 239 -3.06 5.29 -3.88
N MET A 240 -2.29 5.88 -2.96
CA MET A 240 -2.44 5.67 -1.51
C MET A 240 -2.76 6.99 -0.81
N ASN A 241 -3.85 7.01 -0.05
CA ASN A 241 -4.31 8.17 0.72
C ASN A 241 -4.02 8.03 2.22
N ALA A 242 -4.37 9.05 3.01
CA ALA A 242 -4.16 9.07 4.46
C ALA A 242 -4.80 7.85 5.12
N GLY A 243 -4.09 7.21 6.05
CA GLY A 243 -4.58 6.02 6.75
C GLY A 243 -4.46 4.71 5.96
N SER A 244 -3.91 4.74 4.74
CA SER A 244 -3.55 3.52 4.02
C SER A 244 -2.33 2.87 4.67
N ALA A 245 -2.37 1.54 4.80
CA ALA A 245 -1.24 0.76 5.27
C ALA A 245 -0.89 -0.41 4.34
N ILE A 246 0.40 -0.56 4.03
CA ILE A 246 0.96 -1.76 3.41
C ILE A 246 1.80 -2.47 4.46
N THR A 247 1.52 -3.74 4.71
CA THR A 247 2.37 -4.58 5.58
C THR A 247 3.20 -5.54 4.74
N LEU A 248 4.52 -5.48 4.90
CA LEU A 248 5.51 -6.37 4.29
C LEU A 248 5.96 -7.39 5.34
N ASN A 249 5.74 -8.67 5.06
CA ASN A 249 6.11 -9.77 5.96
C ASN A 249 6.99 -10.78 5.23
N ASN A 250 7.76 -11.55 6.01
CA ASN A 250 8.50 -12.72 5.56
C ASN A 250 9.49 -12.45 4.41
N GLY A 251 10.14 -11.29 4.41
CA GLY A 251 11.10 -10.93 3.37
C GLY A 251 10.46 -10.39 2.08
N ALA A 252 9.19 -9.99 2.13
CA ALA A 252 8.49 -9.38 1.00
C ALA A 252 9.25 -8.15 0.48
N THR A 253 9.44 -8.07 -0.84
CA THR A 253 10.04 -6.90 -1.50
C THR A 253 8.96 -6.06 -2.16
N ALA A 254 8.57 -4.89 -1.64
CA ALA A 254 7.75 -3.92 -2.36
C ALA A 254 8.61 -3.00 -3.24
N THR A 255 8.40 -2.99 -4.55
CA THR A 255 8.96 -1.99 -5.46
C THR A 255 7.87 -1.01 -5.89
N LEU A 256 8.07 0.27 -5.58
CA LEU A 256 7.20 1.38 -5.98
C LEU A 256 7.83 2.08 -7.20
N THR A 257 7.23 1.88 -8.38
CA THR A 257 7.70 2.47 -9.65
C THR A 257 7.00 3.81 -9.92
N ALA A 258 7.74 4.80 -10.42
CA ALA A 258 7.31 6.21 -10.47
C ALA A 258 6.24 6.57 -11.52
N ALA A 259 5.70 5.63 -12.29
CA ALA A 259 4.87 5.98 -13.46
C ALA A 259 3.58 6.76 -13.14
N THR A 260 3.07 6.72 -11.90
CA THR A 260 1.94 7.56 -11.47
C THR A 260 1.86 7.62 -9.93
N ARG A 261 2.68 8.42 -9.26
CA ARG A 261 2.57 8.62 -7.80
C ARG A 261 1.80 9.91 -7.51
N ASN A 262 0.71 9.78 -6.76
CA ASN A 262 -0.03 10.92 -6.23
C ASN A 262 -0.26 10.69 -4.72
N PHE A 263 0.82 10.77 -3.95
CA PHE A 263 0.75 10.75 -2.49
C PHE A 263 0.20 12.09 -2.03
N THR A 264 -1.13 12.17 -1.92
CA THR A 264 -1.80 13.35 -1.33
C THR A 264 -1.76 13.32 0.20
N ALA A 265 -1.19 12.27 0.79
CA ALA A 265 -1.11 12.02 2.23
C ALA A 265 0.05 11.08 2.59
N THR A 266 0.24 10.81 3.89
CA THR A 266 1.30 9.99 4.47
C THR A 266 0.87 8.51 4.62
N PRO A 267 1.10 7.63 3.62
CA PRO A 267 0.83 6.20 3.77
C PRO A 267 1.72 5.58 4.85
N THR A 268 1.34 4.44 5.41
CA THR A 268 2.16 3.69 6.37
C THR A 268 2.66 2.38 5.77
N TYR A 269 3.97 2.16 5.76
CA TYR A 269 4.57 0.87 5.39
C TYR A 269 5.06 0.19 6.65
N THR A 270 4.54 -0.99 6.96
CA THR A 270 4.93 -1.76 8.14
C THR A 270 5.74 -2.97 7.71
N PHE A 271 6.99 -3.08 8.18
CA PHE A 271 7.72 -4.35 8.13
C PHE A 271 7.32 -5.17 9.36
N GLY A 272 6.61 -6.27 9.14
CA GLY A 272 6.24 -7.21 10.20
C GLY A 272 7.27 -8.33 10.35
N THR A 273 6.83 -9.53 10.72
CA THR A 273 7.73 -10.66 11.05
C THR A 273 8.61 -11.03 9.86
N GLY A 274 9.92 -11.16 10.07
CA GLY A 274 10.87 -11.57 9.02
C GLY A 274 11.30 -10.47 8.04
N GLY A 275 10.93 -9.21 8.27
CA GLY A 275 11.40 -8.07 7.51
C GLY A 275 10.88 -8.02 6.07
N GLY A 276 11.58 -7.26 5.22
CA GLY A 276 11.24 -7.05 3.82
C GLY A 276 12.09 -5.95 3.19
N LEU A 277 11.89 -5.71 1.90
CA LEU A 277 12.53 -4.63 1.16
C LEU A 277 11.46 -3.67 0.63
N LEU A 278 11.56 -2.39 0.94
CA LEU A 278 10.79 -1.31 0.33
C LEU A 278 11.71 -0.54 -0.61
N SER A 279 11.60 -0.81 -1.90
CA SER A 279 12.40 -0.20 -2.95
C SER A 279 11.61 0.90 -3.66
N PHE A 280 12.18 2.09 -3.73
CA PHE A 280 11.69 3.22 -4.49
C PHE A 280 12.51 3.36 -5.75
N ALA A 281 11.86 3.22 -6.91
CA ALA A 281 12.43 3.63 -8.19
C ALA A 281 11.89 5.02 -8.51
N ILE A 282 12.59 6.06 -8.06
CA ILE A 282 12.20 7.45 -8.36
C ILE A 282 12.64 7.78 -9.79
N GLN A 283 11.69 8.13 -10.64
CA GLN A 283 11.96 8.69 -11.97
C GLN A 283 12.17 10.20 -11.81
N SER A 284 13.27 10.70 -12.33
CA SER A 284 13.64 12.12 -12.32
C SER A 284 12.48 13.00 -12.84
N GLY A 285 12.18 14.10 -12.15
CA GLY A 285 11.28 15.16 -12.66
C GLY A 285 9.86 15.21 -12.07
N LEU A 286 9.50 14.33 -11.12
CA LEU A 286 8.25 14.44 -10.35
C LEU A 286 8.54 15.07 -8.98
N SER A 287 7.90 16.20 -8.69
CA SER A 287 7.93 16.81 -7.37
C SER A 287 7.08 15.97 -6.40
N ASP A 288 7.68 15.02 -5.70
CA ASP A 288 7.02 14.24 -4.65
C ASP A 288 6.85 15.11 -3.38
N ALA A 289 5.96 16.10 -3.44
CA ALA A 289 5.70 17.02 -2.33
C ALA A 289 5.17 16.32 -1.05
N GLY A 290 4.70 15.07 -1.16
CA GLY A 290 4.13 14.30 -0.04
C GLY A 290 5.11 13.42 0.74
N GLY A 291 6.35 13.27 0.28
CA GLY A 291 7.33 12.33 0.88
C GLY A 291 6.91 10.86 0.81
N ILE A 292 7.72 9.98 1.39
CA ILE A 292 7.42 8.53 1.43
C ILE A 292 6.24 8.21 2.36
N GLY A 293 5.93 9.02 3.37
CA GLY A 293 4.99 8.66 4.44
C GLY A 293 5.69 7.96 5.61
N ASN A 294 4.92 7.23 6.42
CA ASN A 294 5.39 6.56 7.62
C ASN A 294 5.99 5.19 7.31
N ILE A 295 7.09 4.85 7.98
CA ILE A 295 7.71 3.53 7.95
C ILE A 295 7.71 3.00 9.39
N VAL A 296 7.14 1.82 9.62
CA VAL A 296 7.11 1.15 10.92
C VAL A 296 7.85 -0.16 10.77
N ASN A 297 9.01 -0.29 11.40
CA ASN A 297 9.81 -1.50 11.32
C ASN A 297 9.75 -2.28 12.64
N ASN A 298 8.86 -3.27 12.68
CA ASN A 298 8.70 -4.19 13.81
C ASN A 298 9.30 -5.57 13.49
N ALA A 299 10.14 -5.66 12.45
CA ALA A 299 10.75 -6.91 12.06
C ALA A 299 11.67 -7.44 13.16
N THR A 300 11.39 -8.65 13.62
CA THR A 300 12.24 -9.41 14.52
C THR A 300 13.04 -10.45 13.73
N GLY A 301 14.32 -10.66 14.07
CA GLY A 301 15.21 -11.63 13.44
C GLY A 301 16.38 -11.02 12.66
N THR A 302 17.05 -11.83 11.83
CA THR A 302 18.23 -11.43 11.04
C THR A 302 17.90 -10.62 9.78
N ASN A 303 16.65 -10.71 9.31
CA ASN A 303 16.22 -10.02 8.10
C ASN A 303 15.86 -8.57 8.45
N GLN A 304 16.62 -7.64 7.88
CA GLN A 304 16.41 -6.21 8.07
C GLN A 304 15.20 -5.75 7.24
N GLY A 305 14.48 -4.74 7.74
CA GLY A 305 13.68 -3.91 6.84
C GLY A 305 14.66 -3.11 5.99
N ILE A 306 14.65 -3.25 4.67
CA ILE A 306 15.54 -2.49 3.79
C ILE A 306 14.70 -1.43 3.10
N VAL A 307 15.12 -0.17 3.18
CA VAL A 307 14.56 0.93 2.39
C VAL A 307 15.59 1.31 1.35
N GLN A 308 15.31 1.00 0.08
CA GLN A 308 16.26 1.21 -1.00
C GLN A 308 15.78 2.30 -1.94
N ASN A 309 16.65 3.26 -2.25
CA ASN A 309 16.44 4.19 -3.35
C ASN A 309 17.32 3.79 -4.53
N THR A 310 16.70 3.51 -5.67
CA THR A 310 17.39 3.31 -6.96
C THR A 310 16.96 4.40 -7.92
N VAL A 311 17.85 5.34 -8.23
CA VAL A 311 17.58 6.34 -9.27
C VAL A 311 17.80 5.67 -10.63
N TYR A 312 16.72 5.53 -11.41
CA TYR A 312 16.72 4.74 -12.65
C TYR A 312 17.21 5.51 -13.90
N ASN A 313 17.43 6.83 -13.79
CA ASN A 313 17.94 7.67 -14.87
C ASN A 313 18.75 8.82 -14.27
N ASN A 314 19.98 8.56 -13.86
CA ASN A 314 20.93 9.65 -13.65
C ASN A 314 21.45 10.07 -15.02
N ASP A 315 20.91 11.16 -15.53
CA ASP A 315 21.74 12.06 -16.31
C ASP A 315 22.97 12.36 -15.42
N ALA A 316 24.17 12.00 -15.87
CA ALA A 316 25.40 12.19 -15.10
C ALA A 316 25.64 13.67 -14.73
N THR A 317 24.97 14.61 -15.41
CA THR A 317 24.95 16.03 -15.07
C THR A 317 23.99 16.38 -13.92
N ALA A 318 22.96 15.56 -13.70
CA ALA A 318 22.01 15.68 -12.58
C ALA A 318 22.54 15.06 -11.27
N GLY A 319 23.69 14.39 -11.31
CA GLY A 319 24.43 14.00 -10.10
C GLY A 319 24.99 15.20 -9.32
N GLY A 320 24.92 16.43 -9.85
CA GLY A 320 25.25 17.60 -9.04
C GLY A 320 24.31 17.66 -7.84
N TRP A 321 24.84 17.91 -6.64
CA TRP A 321 24.01 18.44 -5.55
C TRP A 321 23.22 19.57 -6.16
N ALA A 322 21.91 19.43 -6.27
CA ALA A 322 21.09 20.59 -6.47
C ALA A 322 21.17 21.35 -5.14
N SER A 323 22.17 22.22 -5.04
CA SER A 323 22.40 23.14 -3.92
C SER A 323 21.21 24.07 -3.70
N THR A 324 20.28 24.10 -4.66
CA THR A 324 18.92 24.57 -4.47
C THR A 324 18.02 23.34 -4.32
N PHE A 325 17.44 23.15 -3.13
CA PHE A 325 16.26 22.31 -2.92
C PHE A 325 15.03 22.99 -3.56
N ASN A 326 15.13 23.38 -4.83
CA ASN A 326 13.96 23.59 -5.64
C ASN A 326 13.37 22.20 -5.92
N ASN A 327 12.04 22.13 -5.96
CA ASN A 327 11.19 20.93 -5.89
C ASN A 327 11.39 19.90 -7.04
N THR A 328 12.51 19.97 -7.76
CA THR A 328 12.81 19.30 -9.04
C THR A 328 13.91 18.25 -8.94
N SER A 329 14.63 18.16 -7.83
CA SER A 329 15.79 17.26 -7.70
C SER A 329 15.41 15.91 -7.08
N PRO A 330 15.88 14.78 -7.63
CA PRO A 330 15.44 13.45 -7.24
C PRO A 330 16.12 12.98 -5.95
N TYR A 331 15.71 13.49 -4.80
CA TYR A 331 16.10 12.95 -3.50
C TYR A 331 14.96 12.17 -2.86
N MET A 332 15.30 11.12 -2.12
CA MET A 332 14.32 10.40 -1.31
C MET A 332 14.11 11.17 -0.01
N THR A 333 12.98 11.88 0.10
CA THR A 333 12.61 12.58 1.34
C THR A 333 11.60 11.79 2.13
N ILE A 334 11.90 11.65 3.41
CA ILE A 334 10.89 11.30 4.42
C ILE A 334 10.35 12.61 4.99
N LEU A 335 9.81 13.46 4.10
CA LEU A 335 9.20 14.74 4.49
C LEU A 335 7.76 14.46 4.92
N GLY A 336 7.38 14.87 6.13
CA GLY A 336 6.02 14.70 6.65
C GLY A 336 5.67 13.29 7.17
N GLY A 337 6.55 12.30 6.98
CA GLY A 337 6.42 10.96 7.54
C GLY A 337 7.27 10.73 8.80
N SER A 338 7.06 9.59 9.45
CA SER A 338 7.84 9.11 10.60
C SER A 338 8.47 7.74 10.32
N ILE A 339 9.53 7.39 11.03
CA ILE A 339 10.19 6.09 11.01
C ILE A 339 10.19 5.64 12.46
N SER A 340 9.53 4.53 12.72
CA SER A 340 9.35 4.02 14.09
C SER A 340 9.51 2.50 14.12
N GLY A 341 9.47 1.94 15.33
CA GLY A 341 9.66 0.52 15.58
C GLY A 341 11.03 0.21 16.21
N THR A 342 11.24 -1.06 16.48
CA THR A 342 12.41 -1.59 17.21
C THR A 342 13.25 -2.56 16.41
N GLY A 343 12.80 -2.94 15.20
CA GLY A 343 13.54 -3.82 14.30
C GLY A 343 14.81 -3.18 13.75
N ASN A 344 15.69 -3.97 13.16
CA ASN A 344 16.86 -3.43 12.46
C ASN A 344 16.44 -2.88 11.09
N LEU A 345 16.78 -1.62 10.82
CA LEU A 345 16.45 -0.92 9.58
C LEU A 345 17.74 -0.66 8.78
N GLU A 346 17.77 -1.07 7.52
CA GLU A 346 18.79 -0.68 6.56
C GLU A 346 18.23 0.37 5.59
N MET A 347 18.95 1.46 5.41
CA MET A 347 18.71 2.43 4.35
C MET A 347 19.79 2.28 3.30
N SER A 348 19.41 1.81 2.13
CA SER A 348 20.31 1.60 1.01
C SER A 348 20.19 2.71 -0.02
N ALA A 349 21.30 3.40 -0.28
CA ALA A 349 21.43 4.42 -1.30
C ALA A 349 22.43 3.94 -2.34
N ILE A 350 21.95 3.62 -3.53
CA ILE A 350 22.79 3.14 -4.63
C ILE A 350 22.73 4.09 -5.83
N ASN A 351 23.71 3.98 -6.73
CA ASN A 351 23.79 4.78 -7.95
C ASN A 351 23.83 6.30 -7.69
N GLY A 352 24.51 6.73 -6.62
CA GLY A 352 24.62 8.15 -6.26
C GLY A 352 23.38 8.75 -5.59
N ALA A 353 22.39 7.92 -5.26
CA ALA A 353 21.16 8.36 -4.61
C ALA A 353 21.43 9.13 -3.30
N LEU A 354 20.64 10.18 -3.07
CA LEU A 354 20.59 10.91 -1.80
C LEU A 354 19.34 10.52 -1.01
N VAL A 355 19.55 10.20 0.26
CA VAL A 355 18.49 9.91 1.24
C VAL A 355 18.52 10.99 2.30
N TYR A 356 17.40 11.69 2.50
CA TYR A 356 17.24 12.62 3.61
C TYR A 356 16.47 11.95 4.76
N TYR A 357 17.13 11.82 5.90
CA TYR A 357 16.59 11.32 7.15
C TYR A 357 16.17 12.51 8.04
N GLY A 358 14.87 12.82 8.01
CA GLY A 358 14.31 13.98 8.71
C GLY A 358 14.11 13.85 10.22
N GLN A 359 14.45 12.70 10.82
CA GLN A 359 14.16 12.41 12.24
C GLN A 359 15.41 12.41 13.10
N THR A 360 15.21 12.53 14.41
CA THR A 360 16.30 12.58 15.40
C THR A 360 16.39 11.32 16.27
N SER A 361 15.47 10.36 16.11
CA SER A 361 15.53 9.10 16.85
C SER A 361 15.02 7.90 16.04
N TYR A 362 15.47 6.71 16.41
CA TYR A 362 14.96 5.42 15.96
C TYR A 362 15.06 4.38 17.10
N GLY A 363 14.03 3.54 17.26
CA GLY A 363 13.94 2.61 18.38
C GLY A 363 14.76 1.31 18.23
N GLY A 364 15.34 1.05 17.05
CA GLY A 364 16.17 -0.13 16.76
C GLY A 364 17.59 0.23 16.34
N ALA A 365 18.27 -0.70 15.65
CA ALA A 365 19.53 -0.41 14.96
C ALA A 365 19.27 0.21 13.58
N LEU A 366 20.07 1.20 13.18
CA LEU A 366 19.97 1.83 11.87
C LEU A 366 21.26 1.65 11.08
N THR A 367 21.18 1.01 9.92
CA THR A 367 22.30 0.82 8.99
C THR A 367 22.12 1.72 7.77
N PHE A 368 23.16 2.48 7.43
CA PHE A 368 23.26 3.23 6.18
C PHE A 368 24.20 2.50 5.24
N SER A 369 23.68 2.14 4.06
CA SER A 369 24.33 1.23 3.11
C SER A 369 24.52 1.92 1.76
N GLY A 370 25.78 2.09 1.38
CA GLY A 370 26.16 2.73 0.14
C GLY A 370 26.43 1.74 -1.00
N VAL A 371 27.34 2.11 -1.90
CA VAL A 371 27.71 1.27 -3.06
C VAL A 371 28.93 0.40 -2.73
N ALA A 372 28.77 -0.92 -2.84
CA ALA A 372 29.86 -1.87 -2.60
C ALA A 372 31.02 -1.63 -3.59
N GLY A 373 32.25 -1.57 -3.08
CA GLY A 373 33.44 -1.24 -3.89
C GLY A 373 33.46 0.20 -4.43
N GLY A 374 32.60 1.08 -3.91
CA GLY A 374 32.54 2.48 -4.28
C GLY A 374 33.67 3.34 -3.70
N ASN A 375 33.55 4.66 -3.87
CA ASN A 375 34.50 5.65 -3.33
C ASN A 375 33.72 6.74 -2.60
N ALA A 376 33.90 6.85 -1.28
CA ALA A 376 33.17 7.83 -0.47
C ALA A 376 33.73 9.25 -0.57
N GLU A 377 34.96 9.44 -1.07
CA GLU A 377 35.53 10.76 -1.35
C GLU A 377 35.12 11.30 -2.73
N ALA A 378 34.43 10.47 -3.53
CA ALA A 378 34.04 10.85 -4.86
C ALA A 378 33.16 12.11 -4.84
N ASN A 379 33.29 12.93 -5.88
CA ASN A 379 32.54 14.18 -5.97
C ASN A 379 31.03 13.93 -5.97
N SER A 380 30.29 15.03 -5.90
CA SER A 380 28.83 15.04 -5.89
C SER A 380 28.16 14.21 -6.97
N THR A 381 28.73 14.20 -8.18
CA THR A 381 28.16 13.56 -9.36
C THR A 381 28.45 12.07 -9.43
N ALA A 382 29.29 11.55 -8.55
CA ALA A 382 29.68 10.15 -8.55
C ALA A 382 28.48 9.24 -8.21
N THR A 383 28.33 8.17 -8.99
CA THR A 383 27.27 7.16 -8.80
C THR A 383 27.70 5.99 -7.93
N ASN A 384 29.00 5.88 -7.63
CA ASN A 384 29.59 4.82 -6.84
C ASN A 384 29.67 5.17 -5.34
N VAL A 385 28.70 5.91 -4.82
CA VAL A 385 28.59 6.26 -3.39
C VAL A 385 27.12 6.43 -3.02
N GLY A 386 26.74 5.99 -1.82
CA GLY A 386 25.43 6.28 -1.23
C GLY A 386 25.50 7.53 -0.36
N ARG A 387 24.53 8.44 -0.49
CA ARG A 387 24.56 9.72 0.24
C ARG A 387 23.42 9.83 1.24
N PHE A 388 23.73 10.26 2.45
CA PHE A 388 22.78 10.35 3.55
C PHE A 388 22.84 11.74 4.19
N ALA A 389 21.72 12.44 4.20
CA ALA A 389 21.55 13.72 4.85
C ALA A 389 20.72 13.56 6.13
N LEU A 390 21.29 13.98 7.25
CA LEU A 390 20.63 13.93 8.56
C LEU A 390 20.04 15.30 8.91
N ALA A 391 18.86 15.32 9.50
CA ALA A 391 18.28 16.54 10.05
C ALA A 391 19.11 17.08 11.22
N ALA A 392 19.12 18.41 11.36
CA ALA A 392 19.72 19.09 12.51
C ALA A 392 19.23 18.54 13.86
N GLY A 393 20.14 18.47 14.83
CA GLY A 393 19.88 17.97 16.19
C GLY A 393 20.65 16.70 16.55
N THR A 394 20.32 16.11 17.70
CA THR A 394 20.97 14.87 18.16
C THR A 394 20.23 13.66 17.61
N PHE A 395 20.88 12.93 16.72
CA PHE A 395 20.39 11.69 16.12
C PHE A 395 20.75 10.47 16.97
N THR A 396 19.75 9.69 17.37
CA THR A 396 19.92 8.50 18.22
C THR A 396 19.25 7.26 17.63
N ALA A 397 19.87 6.10 17.79
CA ALA A 397 19.34 4.79 17.49
C ALA A 397 19.65 3.84 18.66
N THR A 398 18.63 3.21 19.26
CA THR A 398 18.81 2.36 20.46
C THR A 398 19.73 1.17 20.21
N GLY A 399 19.70 0.60 18.99
CA GLY A 399 20.56 -0.52 18.60
C GLY A 399 21.92 -0.10 18.03
N GLY A 400 22.21 1.19 17.96
CA GLY A 400 23.40 1.75 17.31
C GLY A 400 23.17 2.21 15.87
N ILE A 401 24.16 2.93 15.35
CA ILE A 401 24.21 3.45 13.98
C ILE A 401 25.33 2.74 13.24
N PHE A 402 25.03 2.21 12.08
CA PHE A 402 25.95 1.42 11.28
C PHE A 402 26.13 2.05 9.91
N PHE A 403 27.34 1.98 9.38
CA PHE A 403 27.66 2.37 8.01
C PHE A 403 28.32 1.20 7.29
N GLN A 404 27.98 0.99 6.03
CA GLN A 404 28.59 -0.07 5.21
C GLN A 404 28.71 0.37 3.76
N ASN A 405 29.74 -0.16 3.08
CA ASN A 405 30.10 0.19 1.70
C ASN A 405 30.52 1.67 1.57
N ALA A 406 30.56 2.22 0.35
CA ALA A 406 30.93 3.62 0.15
C ALA A 406 29.77 4.57 0.47
N THR A 407 29.88 5.29 1.58
CA THR A 407 28.82 6.18 2.11
C THR A 407 29.33 7.58 2.40
N GLN A 408 28.59 8.60 1.99
CA GLN A 408 28.78 9.98 2.43
C GLN A 408 27.66 10.37 3.40
N VAL A 409 28.03 10.99 4.52
CA VAL A 409 27.11 11.48 5.53
C VAL A 409 27.25 12.99 5.65
N LEU A 410 26.13 13.70 5.62
CA LEU A 410 26.07 15.15 5.70
C LEU A 410 24.92 15.60 6.62
N THR A 411 24.94 16.87 7.01
CA THR A 411 23.88 17.49 7.81
C THR A 411 23.04 18.42 6.95
N PHE A 412 21.75 18.50 7.22
CA PHE A 412 20.83 19.40 6.54
C PHE A 412 20.06 20.26 7.53
N GLY A 413 19.98 21.56 7.25
CA GLY A 413 19.26 22.53 8.08
C GLY A 413 19.97 22.94 9.37
N GLY A 414 21.25 22.59 9.54
CA GLY A 414 22.07 22.97 10.69
C GLY A 414 22.94 21.82 11.23
N PRO A 415 23.64 22.04 12.37
CA PRO A 415 24.51 21.04 12.98
C PRO A 415 23.73 19.79 13.41
N SER A 416 24.35 18.63 13.23
CA SER A 416 23.81 17.35 13.72
C SER A 416 24.83 16.64 14.60
N THR A 417 24.33 15.95 15.61
CA THR A 417 25.13 15.15 16.54
C THR A 417 24.73 13.69 16.45
N LEU A 418 25.67 12.78 16.25
CA LEU A 418 25.39 11.34 16.36
C LEU A 418 25.49 10.93 17.83
N GLY A 419 24.34 10.67 18.46
CA GLY A 419 24.19 10.38 19.89
C GLY A 419 24.18 8.89 20.26
N SER A 420 24.49 8.00 19.32
CA SER A 420 24.56 6.55 19.53
C SER A 420 25.95 5.99 19.23
N ASN A 421 26.18 4.71 19.58
CA ASN A 421 27.33 3.96 19.09
C ASN A 421 27.36 3.98 17.56
N ILE A 422 28.53 4.24 17.00
CA ILE A 422 28.76 4.25 15.55
C ILE A 422 29.64 3.06 15.20
N THR A 423 29.24 2.26 14.23
CA THR A 423 30.05 1.15 13.71
C THR A 423 30.16 1.23 12.20
N ILE A 424 31.38 1.20 11.66
CA ILE A 424 31.60 1.06 10.21
C ILE A 424 31.90 -0.41 9.95
N LEU A 425 30.96 -1.07 9.29
CA LEU A 425 30.97 -2.52 9.06
C LEU A 425 31.94 -2.90 7.93
N SER A 426 31.95 -2.12 6.84
CA SER A 426 32.76 -2.35 5.64
C SER A 426 32.86 -1.10 4.77
N GLY A 427 33.82 -1.05 3.85
CA GLY A 427 33.93 0.02 2.86
C GLY A 427 34.49 1.32 3.43
N GLU A 428 34.03 2.44 2.89
CA GLU A 428 34.51 3.77 3.22
C GLU A 428 33.35 4.66 3.63
N THR A 429 33.46 5.31 4.78
CA THR A 429 32.49 6.30 5.23
C THR A 429 33.15 7.67 5.34
N ASP A 430 32.62 8.63 4.59
CA ASP A 430 33.03 10.02 4.64
C ASP A 430 32.00 10.87 5.40
N PHE A 431 32.42 11.47 6.50
CA PHE A 431 31.61 12.38 7.32
C PHE A 431 31.85 13.86 6.99
N SER A 432 32.62 14.17 5.93
CA SER A 432 33.10 15.52 5.62
C SER A 432 32.02 16.50 5.15
N GLY A 433 30.80 16.04 4.85
CA GLY A 433 29.67 16.90 4.49
C GLY A 433 30.07 18.02 3.53
N ARG A 434 30.51 17.70 2.32
CA ARG A 434 30.96 18.70 1.35
C ARG A 434 29.84 19.68 1.01
N ASP A 435 29.87 20.86 1.62
CA ASP A 435 29.06 21.99 1.15
C ASP A 435 29.68 22.48 -0.15
N THR A 436 29.08 22.12 -1.29
CA THR A 436 29.53 22.62 -2.59
C THR A 436 29.18 24.10 -2.79
N SER A 437 28.41 24.71 -1.87
CA SER A 437 28.14 26.14 -1.88
C SER A 437 29.32 26.90 -1.28
N VAL A 438 30.14 27.46 -2.16
CA VAL A 438 31.17 28.46 -1.84
C VAL A 438 30.57 29.73 -1.19
N VAL A 439 29.24 29.82 -1.00
CA VAL A 439 28.51 31.06 -0.68
C VAL A 439 27.98 31.12 0.75
N TYR A 440 27.94 30.01 1.51
CA TYR A 440 27.58 30.06 2.93
C TYR A 440 28.84 29.93 3.81
N PRO A 441 29.00 30.76 4.86
CA PRO A 441 30.15 30.63 5.75
C PRO A 441 30.16 29.20 6.34
N PRO A 442 31.31 28.49 6.33
CA PRO A 442 31.44 27.06 6.64
C PRO A 442 31.11 26.67 8.10
N THR A 443 30.51 27.56 8.87
CA THR A 443 30.21 27.38 10.29
C THR A 443 28.85 26.71 10.57
N ALA A 444 27.94 26.61 9.58
CA ALA A 444 26.56 26.21 9.83
C ALA A 444 26.24 24.70 9.68
N ASN A 445 27.01 23.96 8.87
CA ASN A 445 26.72 22.55 8.54
C ASN A 445 27.85 21.63 9.00
N ARG A 446 28.05 21.54 10.32
CA ARG A 446 29.05 20.62 10.90
C ARG A 446 28.35 19.35 11.37
N LEU A 447 28.78 18.20 10.82
CA LEU A 447 28.49 16.91 11.43
C LEU A 447 29.43 16.73 12.61
N THR A 448 28.86 16.79 13.81
CA THR A 448 29.64 16.59 15.03
C THR A 448 29.43 15.15 15.48
N VAL A 449 30.50 14.36 15.53
CA VAL A 449 30.48 13.14 16.33
C VAL A 449 30.64 13.58 17.78
N GLY A 450 29.51 13.79 18.47
CA GLY A 450 29.39 14.15 19.89
C GLY A 450 30.60 14.88 20.50
N GLY A 451 30.72 16.19 20.27
CA GLY A 451 31.71 17.05 20.90
C GLY A 451 31.28 17.45 22.31
N GLY A 452 31.54 16.60 23.30
CA GLY A 452 31.26 16.87 24.71
C GLY A 452 31.72 15.73 25.61
N THR A 453 33.04 15.52 25.69
CA THR A 453 33.62 14.21 26.07
C THR A 453 33.27 13.18 25.01
N VAL A 454 34.10 12.17 24.75
CA VAL A 454 33.55 10.95 24.17
C VAL A 454 32.53 10.49 25.20
N ASN A 455 31.24 10.72 24.93
CA ASN A 455 30.13 10.15 25.69
C ASN A 455 30.44 8.65 25.86
N SER A 456 29.82 7.92 26.77
CA SER A 456 30.00 6.46 26.92
C SER A 456 29.70 5.61 25.65
N ASN A 457 29.44 6.24 24.51
CA ASN A 457 29.30 5.64 23.20
C ASN A 457 30.67 5.34 22.56
N THR A 458 30.74 4.23 21.83
CA THR A 458 31.96 3.77 21.16
C THR A 458 31.87 4.00 19.64
N LEU A 459 32.96 4.48 19.04
CA LEU A 459 33.20 4.38 17.59
C LEU A 459 33.97 3.10 17.32
N THR A 460 33.38 2.18 16.57
CA THR A 460 34.02 0.92 16.16
C THR A 460 34.26 0.93 14.65
N ILE A 461 35.50 0.71 14.24
CA ILE A 461 35.88 0.53 12.83
C ILE A 461 36.31 -0.93 12.67
N ASN A 462 35.52 -1.72 11.95
CA ASN A 462 35.83 -3.14 11.76
C ASN A 462 37.01 -3.31 10.79
N ASN A 463 37.69 -4.47 10.87
CA ASN A 463 38.89 -4.75 10.09
C ASN A 463 38.64 -4.58 8.58
N GLY A 464 39.40 -3.69 7.95
CA GLY A 464 39.30 -3.38 6.52
C GLY A 464 38.30 -2.28 6.14
N ALA A 465 37.61 -1.66 7.10
CA ALA A 465 36.82 -0.45 6.87
C ALA A 465 37.66 0.82 7.09
N THR A 466 37.31 1.90 6.40
CA THR A 466 37.96 3.22 6.53
C THR A 466 36.93 4.28 6.90
N ALA A 467 37.31 5.17 7.81
CA ALA A 467 36.53 6.33 8.20
C ALA A 467 37.33 7.60 7.93
N THR A 468 36.78 8.53 7.14
CA THR A 468 37.37 9.84 6.93
C THR A 468 36.59 10.88 7.71
N PHE A 469 37.28 11.57 8.62
CA PHE A 469 36.73 12.64 9.44
C PHE A 469 37.38 13.96 9.08
N ASP A 470 36.57 14.97 8.77
CA ASP A 470 37.05 16.35 8.77
C ASP A 470 37.02 16.90 10.21
N LEU A 471 38.15 16.77 10.90
CA LEU A 471 38.31 17.26 12.26
C LEU A 471 38.61 18.75 12.25
N GLY A 472 37.58 19.57 12.30
CA GLY A 472 37.75 21.01 12.54
C GLY A 472 38.15 21.28 13.99
N PHE A 473 39.44 21.50 14.24
CA PHE A 473 39.94 21.93 15.54
C PHE A 473 39.46 23.36 15.83
N ARG A 474 38.71 23.55 16.92
CA ARG A 474 38.48 24.90 17.47
C ARG A 474 39.68 25.27 18.33
N ASN A 475 40.42 26.30 17.91
CA ASN A 475 41.40 26.93 18.78
C ASN A 475 40.67 27.91 19.69
N ASP A 476 40.23 27.46 20.86
CA ASP A 476 39.56 28.28 21.87
C ASP A 476 40.53 29.20 22.65
N SER A 477 41.63 29.63 22.02
CA SER A 477 42.46 30.70 22.58
C SER A 477 41.72 32.03 22.46
N TYR A 478 40.83 32.27 23.42
CA TYR A 478 40.31 33.59 23.76
C TYR A 478 41.52 34.43 24.19
N ALA A 479 42.03 35.27 23.29
CA ALA A 479 43.05 36.25 23.63
C ALA A 479 42.41 37.23 24.62
N VAL A 480 42.77 37.09 25.89
CA VAL A 480 42.60 38.17 26.86
C VAL A 480 43.57 39.26 26.43
N ALA A 481 43.04 40.37 25.93
CA ALA A 481 43.74 41.63 25.76
C ALA A 481 43.12 42.65 26.70
#